data_AF-A0A925BIH3-F1
#
_entry.id   AF-A0A925BIH3-F1
#
_cell.length_a   1.000
_cell.length_b   1.000
_cell.length_c   1.000
_cell.angle_alpha   90.00
_cell.angle_beta   90.00
_cell.angle_gamma   90.00
#
_symmetry.space_group_name_H-M   'P 1'
#
loop_
_entity.id
_entity.type
_entity.pdbx_description
1 polymer ?
#
loop_
_entity_poly.entity_id
_entity_poly.type
_entity_poly.pdbx_seq_one_letter_code
_entity_poly.pdbx_strand_id
1 'polypeptide(L)'
;DPLPDEIAACSDYLNRQIAIIDPLVIATLGRFSMARYFPDGKITKIHGVPKYDNTTKRAYYPFFHPAAVLRNDRLAPDMEADFKRLLDILAKVKEMRSKGALPATIVPPSGGGGDKPSEPEGPSKQLSLF
;
A
#
# COMPACT_ATOMS: atom_id res chain seq x y z
N ASP A 1 -11.00 -15.17 13.76
CA ASP A 1 -11.13 -13.71 13.76
C ASP A 1 -10.13 -13.14 14.75
N PRO A 2 -9.30 -12.16 14.36
CA PRO A 2 -8.29 -11.61 15.24
C PRO A 2 -8.93 -10.82 16.39
N LEU A 3 -8.37 -10.96 17.58
CA LEU A 3 -8.74 -10.20 18.76
C LEU A 3 -8.26 -8.74 18.62
N PRO A 4 -8.90 -7.77 19.30
CA PRO A 4 -8.48 -6.37 19.25
C PRO A 4 -7.00 -6.15 19.59
N ASP A 5 -6.49 -6.87 20.58
CA ASP A 5 -5.09 -6.78 21.02
C ASP A 5 -4.11 -7.30 19.96
N GLU A 6 -4.50 -8.35 19.22
CA GLU A 6 -3.72 -8.89 18.10
C GLU A 6 -3.66 -7.90 16.93
N ILE A 7 -4.78 -7.21 16.65
CA ILE A 7 -4.83 -6.16 15.62
C ILE A 7 -3.94 -4.98 16.02
N ALA A 8 -3.96 -4.59 17.30
CA ALA A 8 -3.13 -3.51 17.82
C ALA A 8 -1.64 -3.85 17.70
N ALA A 9 -1.23 -5.05 18.13
CA ALA A 9 0.15 -5.52 18.04
C ALA A 9 0.67 -5.57 16.59
N CYS A 10 -0.17 -5.97 15.62
CA CYS A 10 0.22 -6.06 14.22
C CYS A 10 0.16 -4.72 13.45
N SER A 11 -0.51 -3.70 14.00
CA SER A 11 -0.78 -2.44 13.28
C SER A 11 0.49 -1.67 12.93
N ASP A 12 1.52 -1.74 13.78
CA ASP A 12 2.76 -1.01 13.58
C ASP A 12 3.57 -1.54 12.39
N TYR A 13 3.62 -2.86 12.22
CA TYR A 13 4.28 -3.47 11.07
C TYR A 13 3.61 -3.05 9.76
N LEU A 14 2.27 -3.09 9.72
CA LEU A 14 1.52 -2.69 8.54
C LEU A 14 1.72 -1.20 8.20
N ASN A 15 1.71 -0.33 9.21
CA ASN A 15 1.97 1.09 9.02
C ASN A 15 3.35 1.35 8.41
N ARG A 16 4.39 0.66 8.91
CA ARG A 16 5.75 0.75 8.37
C ARG A 16 5.83 0.25 6.93
N GLN A 17 5.16 -0.86 6.61
CA GLN A 17 5.09 -1.39 5.25
C GLN A 17 4.42 -0.40 4.28
N ILE A 18 3.30 0.21 4.67
CA ILE A 18 2.58 1.20 3.85
C ILE A 18 3.41 2.47 3.64
N ALA A 19 4.19 2.87 4.65
CA ALA A 19 5.08 4.02 4.57
C ALA A 19 6.23 3.75 3.58
N ILE A 20 6.83 2.56 3.61
CA ILE A 20 7.95 2.18 2.74
C ILE A 20 7.51 1.97 1.29
N ILE A 21 6.43 1.21 1.07
CA ILE A 21 5.99 0.83 -0.29
C ILE A 21 5.31 2.02 -0.99
N ASP A 22 4.74 2.96 -0.22
CA ASP A 22 3.94 4.07 -0.74
C ASP A 22 2.89 3.69 -1.81
N PRO A 23 2.08 2.61 -1.63
CA PRO A 23 1.14 2.15 -2.65
C PRO A 23 0.12 3.23 -3.03
N LEU A 24 -0.16 3.33 -4.34
CA LEU A 24 -1.22 4.15 -4.91
C LEU A 24 -2.61 3.75 -4.39
N VAL A 25 -2.84 2.44 -4.31
CA VAL A 25 -4.13 1.87 -3.90
C VAL A 25 -3.91 0.80 -2.84
N ILE A 26 -4.69 0.86 -1.78
CA ILE A 26 -4.76 -0.17 -0.74
C ILE A 26 -6.07 -0.92 -0.91
N ALA A 27 -5.96 -2.16 -1.39
CA ALA A 27 -7.09 -3.09 -1.51
C ALA A 27 -7.32 -3.79 -0.17
N THR A 28 -8.51 -3.65 0.41
CA THR A 28 -8.87 -4.33 1.66
C THR A 28 -9.70 -5.57 1.36
N LEU A 29 -9.30 -6.72 1.90
CA LEU A 29 -9.98 -7.99 1.70
C LEU A 29 -10.82 -8.32 2.93
N GLY A 30 -12.14 -8.20 2.82
CA GLY A 30 -13.09 -8.53 3.89
C GLY A 30 -13.13 -7.54 5.06
N ARG A 31 -13.93 -7.89 6.08
CA ARG A 31 -14.35 -6.96 7.14
C ARG A 31 -13.23 -6.39 8.00
N PHE A 32 -12.23 -7.20 8.35
CA PHE A 32 -11.19 -6.80 9.32
C PHE A 32 -10.24 -5.76 8.75
N SER A 33 -9.70 -6.01 7.55
CA SER A 33 -8.82 -5.06 6.88
C SER A 33 -9.56 -3.79 6.47
N MET A 34 -10.82 -3.94 6.05
CA MET A 34 -11.69 -2.82 5.69
C MET A 34 -11.99 -1.90 6.88
N ALA A 35 -12.27 -2.45 8.06
CA ALA A 35 -12.61 -1.66 9.25
C ALA A 35 -11.55 -0.62 9.64
N ARG A 36 -10.28 -0.85 9.29
CA ARG A 36 -9.19 0.12 9.51
C ARG A 36 -9.41 1.44 8.78
N TYR A 37 -9.98 1.40 7.57
CA TYR A 37 -10.16 2.59 6.71
C TYR A 37 -11.63 3.02 6.59
N PHE A 38 -12.54 2.11 6.96
CA PHE A 38 -13.99 2.24 6.93
C PHE A 38 -14.60 1.70 8.24
N PRO A 39 -14.43 2.39 9.38
CA PRO A 39 -14.83 1.88 10.70
C PRO A 39 -16.33 1.53 10.77
N ASP A 40 -17.19 2.29 10.09
CA ASP A 40 -18.65 2.06 10.06
C ASP A 40 -19.13 1.33 8.79
N GLY A 41 -18.19 0.84 7.98
CA GLY A 41 -18.48 0.21 6.70
C GLY A 41 -19.11 -1.17 6.84
N LYS A 42 -20.14 -1.46 6.03
CA LYS A 42 -20.65 -2.83 5.84
C LYS A 42 -20.18 -3.35 4.49
N ILE A 43 -19.36 -4.41 4.48
CA ILE A 43 -18.71 -4.91 3.26
C ILE A 43 -19.72 -5.18 2.12
N THR A 44 -20.89 -5.71 2.44
CA THR A 44 -21.96 -5.98 1.46
C THR A 44 -22.54 -4.73 0.79
N LYS A 45 -22.32 -3.55 1.36
CA LYS A 45 -22.77 -2.27 0.81
C LYS A 45 -21.65 -1.45 0.19
N ILE A 46 -20.42 -1.61 0.68
CA ILE A 46 -19.31 -0.72 0.32
C ILE A 46 -18.27 -1.36 -0.58
N HIS A 47 -18.32 -2.68 -0.80
CA HIS A 47 -17.44 -3.32 -1.80
C HIS A 47 -17.58 -2.61 -3.15
N GLY A 48 -16.48 -2.46 -3.88
CA GLY A 48 -16.50 -1.78 -5.17
C GLY A 48 -16.62 -0.25 -5.11
N VAL A 49 -16.68 0.36 -3.92
CA VAL A 49 -16.74 1.82 -3.75
C VAL A 49 -15.40 2.34 -3.20
N PRO A 50 -14.59 3.04 -4.03
CA PRO A 50 -13.31 3.58 -3.58
C PRO A 50 -13.47 4.81 -2.70
N LYS A 51 -12.65 4.89 -1.65
CA LYS A 51 -12.42 6.12 -0.88
C LYS A 51 -11.09 6.72 -1.31
N TYR A 52 -11.09 7.99 -1.69
CA TYR A 52 -9.88 8.72 -2.06
C TYR A 52 -9.42 9.58 -0.88
N ASP A 53 -8.11 9.55 -0.62
CA ASP A 53 -7.47 10.43 0.36
C ASP A 53 -6.62 11.46 -0.39
N ASN A 54 -7.02 12.73 -0.28
CA ASN A 54 -6.34 13.85 -0.92
C ASN A 54 -5.00 14.20 -0.26
N THR A 55 -4.81 13.83 1.01
CA THR A 55 -3.59 14.11 1.78
C THR A 55 -2.48 13.16 1.34
N THR A 56 -2.74 11.86 1.38
CA THR A 56 -1.77 10.84 0.96
C THR A 56 -1.76 10.61 -0.56
N LYS A 57 -2.75 11.17 -1.27
CA LYS A 57 -3.00 10.98 -2.71
C LYS A 57 -3.08 9.48 -3.06
N ARG A 58 -3.90 8.75 -2.31
CA ARG A 58 -4.11 7.30 -2.46
C ARG A 58 -5.60 6.98 -2.49
N ALA A 59 -5.93 5.77 -2.96
CA ALA A 59 -7.27 5.21 -2.81
C ALA A 59 -7.28 3.98 -1.89
N TYR A 60 -8.38 3.82 -1.16
CA TYR A 60 -8.72 2.64 -0.39
C TYR A 60 -9.89 1.96 -1.08
N TYR A 61 -9.74 0.68 -1.40
CA TYR A 61 -10.72 -0.04 -2.19
C TYR A 61 -11.11 -1.36 -1.52
N PRO A 62 -12.36 -1.49 -1.03
CA PRO A 62 -12.83 -2.69 -0.36
C PRO A 62 -13.29 -3.77 -1.34
N PHE A 63 -12.81 -4.98 -1.10
CA PHE A 63 -13.17 -6.21 -1.79
C PHE A 63 -13.77 -7.22 -0.82
N PHE A 64 -14.56 -8.15 -1.35
CA PHE A 64 -14.87 -9.39 -0.65
C PHE A 64 -13.59 -10.16 -0.30
N HIS A 65 -13.63 -10.88 0.81
CA HIS A 65 -12.53 -11.77 1.16
C HIS A 65 -12.52 -12.94 0.16
N PRO A 66 -11.37 -13.34 -0.42
CA PRO A 66 -11.32 -14.45 -1.38
C PRO A 66 -11.95 -15.74 -0.86
N ALA A 67 -11.71 -16.08 0.41
CA ALA A 67 -12.34 -17.23 1.06
C ALA A 67 -13.88 -17.16 1.13
N ALA A 68 -14.49 -15.97 1.12
CA ALA A 68 -15.94 -15.83 1.06
C ALA A 68 -16.47 -16.11 -0.35
N VAL A 69 -15.73 -15.69 -1.38
CA VAL A 69 -16.06 -15.97 -2.78
C VAL A 69 -15.93 -17.46 -3.08
N LEU A 70 -14.88 -18.12 -2.59
CA LEU A 70 -14.71 -19.57 -2.75
C LEU A 70 -15.80 -20.41 -2.07
N ARG A 71 -16.47 -19.86 -1.04
CA ARG A 71 -17.59 -20.53 -0.37
C ARG A 71 -18.95 -20.19 -0.99
N ASN A 72 -19.02 -19.12 -1.76
CA ASN A 72 -20.25 -18.64 -2.38
C ASN A 72 -19.91 -18.06 -3.76
N ASP A 73 -19.90 -18.93 -4.76
CA ASP A 73 -19.54 -18.59 -6.15
C ASP A 73 -20.43 -17.51 -6.76
N ARG A 74 -21.60 -17.23 -6.17
CA ARG A 74 -22.47 -16.12 -6.60
C ARG A 74 -21.82 -14.76 -6.43
N LEU A 75 -20.79 -14.64 -5.59
CA LEU A 75 -20.02 -13.40 -5.38
C LEU A 75 -18.86 -13.25 -6.39
N ALA A 76 -18.54 -14.28 -7.16
CA ALA A 76 -17.41 -14.25 -8.09
C ALA A 76 -17.59 -13.19 -9.19
N PRO A 77 -18.77 -13.03 -9.83
CA PRO A 77 -18.98 -11.99 -10.84
C PRO A 77 -18.80 -10.58 -10.26
N ASP A 78 -19.27 -10.33 -9.04
CA ASP A 78 -19.13 -9.05 -8.36
C ASP A 78 -17.66 -8.74 -8.06
N MET A 79 -16.91 -9.73 -7.57
CA MET A 79 -15.48 -9.56 -7.30
C MET A 79 -14.68 -9.34 -8.59
N GLU A 80 -15.02 -10.03 -9.68
CA GLU A 80 -14.39 -9.80 -10.98
C GLU A 80 -14.67 -8.38 -11.52
N ALA A 81 -15.90 -7.91 -11.38
CA ALA A 81 -16.26 -6.52 -11.73
C ALA A 81 -15.50 -5.51 -10.85
N ASP A 82 -15.33 -5.80 -9.56
CA ASP A 82 -14.51 -4.98 -8.66
C ASP A 82 -13.05 -4.90 -9.13
N PHE A 83 -12.46 -6.03 -9.56
CA PHE A 83 -11.10 -6.06 -10.10
C PHE A 83 -10.96 -5.29 -11.42
N LYS A 84 -11.96 -5.34 -12.31
CA LYS A 84 -11.96 -4.54 -13.54
C LYS A 84 -11.95 -3.04 -13.22
N ARG A 85 -12.81 -2.59 -12.29
CA ARG A 85 -12.87 -1.19 -11.82
C ARG A 85 -11.57 -0.71 -11.16
N LEU A 86 -10.78 -1.62 -10.57
CA LEU A 86 -9.50 -1.27 -9.95
C LEU A 86 -8.54 -0.61 -10.96
N LEU A 87 -8.60 -1.00 -12.24
CA LEU A 87 -7.75 -0.41 -13.28
C LEU A 87 -8.04 1.08 -13.47
N ASP A 88 -9.31 1.47 -13.49
CA ASP A 88 -9.73 2.86 -13.61
C ASP A 88 -9.33 3.67 -12.37
N ILE A 89 -9.47 3.08 -11.18
CA ILE A 89 -9.05 3.69 -9.92
C ILE A 89 -7.54 3.94 -9.92
N LEU A 90 -6.75 2.96 -10.38
CA LEU A 90 -5.30 3.10 -10.51
C LEU A 90 -4.93 4.24 -11.45
N ALA A 91 -5.57 4.34 -12.62
CA ALA A 91 -5.33 5.42 -13.57
C ALA A 91 -5.61 6.80 -12.94
N LYS A 92 -6.75 6.93 -12.25
CA LYS A 92 -7.14 8.17 -11.57
C LYS A 92 -6.16 8.57 -10.46
N VAL A 93 -5.73 7.62 -9.62
CA VAL A 93 -4.79 7.92 -8.53
C VAL A 93 -3.41 8.29 -9.09
N LYS A 94 -2.94 7.64 -10.16
CA LYS A 94 -1.70 8.05 -10.85
C LYS A 94 -1.78 9.50 -11.30
N GLU A 95 -2.90 9.88 -11.92
CA GLU A 95 -3.13 11.26 -12.36
C GLU A 95 -3.13 12.24 -11.17
N MET A 96 -3.80 11.89 -10.05
CA MET A 96 -3.81 12.71 -8.83
C MET A 96 -2.40 12.92 -8.26
N ARG A 97 -1.55 11.90 -8.27
CA ARG A 97 -0.16 12.02 -7.82
C ARG A 97 0.70 12.85 -8.77
N SER A 98 0.58 12.64 -10.08
CA SER A 98 1.33 13.40 -11.09
C SER A 98 0.99 14.89 -11.10
N LYS A 99 -0.29 15.25 -10.95
CA LYS A 99 -0.73 16.67 -10.87
C LYS A 99 -0.20 17.40 -9.64
N GLY A 100 0.16 16.67 -8.60
CA GLY A 100 0.72 17.22 -7.38
C GLY A 100 2.23 16.98 -7.21
N ALA A 101 2.91 16.50 -8.24
CA ALA A 101 4.37 16.44 -8.31
C ALA A 101 4.86 17.64 -9.15
N LEU A 102 5.63 18.54 -8.54
CA LEU A 102 6.43 19.49 -9.30
C LEU A 102 7.36 18.72 -10.25
N PRO A 103 7.67 19.25 -11.45
CA PRO A 103 8.56 18.55 -12.37
C PRO A 103 9.89 18.33 -11.67
N ALA A 104 10.36 17.08 -11.67
CA ALA A 104 11.73 16.76 -11.31
C ALA A 104 12.64 17.42 -12.36
N THR A 105 13.02 18.68 -12.14
CA THR A 105 14.04 19.33 -12.95
C THR A 105 15.35 18.60 -12.70
N ILE A 106 15.79 17.97 -13.78
CA ILE A 106 17.10 17.38 -14.00
C ILE A 106 18.17 18.40 -13.57
N VAL A 107 18.96 18.05 -12.55
CA VAL A 107 20.30 18.63 -12.38
C VAL A 107 21.29 17.53 -12.73
N PRO A 108 21.99 17.61 -13.88
CA PRO A 108 23.16 16.76 -14.09
C PRO A 108 24.30 17.31 -13.23
N PRO A 109 25.03 16.51 -12.45
CA PRO A 109 26.31 16.95 -11.93
C PRO A 109 27.29 17.00 -13.10
N SER A 110 27.51 18.21 -13.63
CA SER A 110 28.67 18.54 -14.45
C SER A 110 29.93 18.29 -13.62
N GLY A 111 30.79 17.37 -14.08
CA GLY A 111 31.97 16.91 -13.36
C GLY A 111 33.10 17.93 -13.21
N GLY A 112 34.07 17.55 -12.36
CA GLY A 112 35.40 18.15 -12.31
C GLY A 112 36.22 17.79 -11.07
N GLY A 113 37.08 16.76 -11.18
CA GLY A 113 38.45 16.76 -10.64
C GLY A 113 38.75 16.23 -9.22
N GLY A 114 39.26 14.99 -9.16
CA GLY A 114 40.43 14.51 -8.39
C GLY A 114 40.56 14.79 -6.87
N ASP A 115 40.53 13.74 -6.04
CA ASP A 115 41.74 13.02 -5.58
C ASP A 115 41.36 11.73 -4.80
N LYS A 116 42.18 10.67 -4.89
CA LYS A 116 42.10 9.42 -4.09
C LYS A 116 43.36 9.37 -3.20
N PRO A 117 43.50 8.43 -2.24
CA PRO A 117 42.55 7.84 -1.31
C PRO A 117 43.09 7.87 0.16
N SER A 118 42.25 7.65 1.17
CA SER A 118 42.75 7.14 2.47
C SER A 118 41.70 6.31 3.20
N GLU A 119 41.97 5.01 3.28
CA GLU A 119 41.50 4.14 4.36
C GLU A 119 42.74 3.69 5.14
N PRO A 120 42.57 3.31 6.42
CA PRO A 120 42.60 1.88 6.65
C PRO A 120 41.43 1.36 7.48
N GLU A 121 41.02 0.17 7.05
CA GLU A 121 40.07 -0.76 7.66
C GLU A 121 40.31 -1.01 9.15
N GLY A 122 39.21 -1.00 9.92
CA GLY A 122 39.12 -1.68 11.21
C GLY A 122 38.06 -2.80 11.07
N PRO A 123 38.30 -4.01 11.60
CA PRO A 123 37.51 -5.18 11.21
C PRO A 123 36.10 -5.15 11.83
N SER A 124 35.11 -5.31 10.97
CA SER A 124 33.72 -5.61 11.34
C SER A 124 33.66 -6.96 12.06
N LYS A 125 33.35 -6.94 13.37
CA LYS A 125 33.10 -8.17 14.13
C LYS A 125 31.79 -8.81 13.67
N GLN A 126 31.89 -9.88 12.90
CA GLN A 126 30.81 -10.81 12.63
C GLN A 126 30.48 -11.58 13.91
N LEU A 127 29.24 -11.46 14.40
CA LEU A 127 28.75 -12.29 15.51
C LEU A 127 28.49 -13.70 14.99
N SER A 128 29.14 -14.70 15.59
CA SER A 128 28.90 -16.12 15.31
C SER A 128 27.56 -16.54 15.89
N LEU A 129 26.69 -17.11 15.05
CA LEU A 129 25.52 -17.88 15.48
C LEU A 129 25.98 -19.22 16.04
N PHE A 130 26.06 -19.30 17.37
CA PHE A 130 25.68 -20.49 18.12
C PHE A 130 24.37 -20.17 18.84
#